data_AF-A0A5J5NYZ3-F1
#
_entry.id   AF-A0A5J5NYZ3-F1
#
_cell.length_a   1.000
_cell.length_b   1.000
_cell.length_c   1.000
_cell.angle_alpha   90.00
_cell.angle_beta   90.00
_cell.angle_gamma   90.00
#
_symmetry.space_group_name_H-M   'P 1'
#
loop_
_entity.id
_entity.type
_entity.pdbx_description
1 polymer ?
#
loop_
_entity_poly.entity_id
_entity_poly.type
_entity_poly.pdbx_seq_one_letter_code
_entity_poly.pdbx_strand_id
1 'polypeptide(L)'
;MLALSLHRPHYKLTPAAFEKHSGRETARKWKNNVWLIVKGEKVPLSKTAFLKYYNQASKNGNGIHKAHSGRVCHRDEFVRCSRCKKERRFRLRTKEECRIHHDALADVNWKCSDILYDRITCDDDEERASRRVYRGCSRSPTCKGCTSCVCFGCEICRFTDCSCQTCIDFIRNAEA
;
A
#
# COMPACT_ATOMS: atom_id res chain seq x y z
N MET A 1 5.58 41.53 -14.61
CA MET A 1 6.85 40.91 -15.04
C MET A 1 7.77 40.81 -13.85
N LEU A 2 8.18 39.61 -13.48
CA LEU A 2 9.51 39.32 -12.95
C LEU A 2 9.70 37.80 -13.10
N ALA A 3 10.36 37.45 -14.20
CA ALA A 3 10.93 36.14 -14.39
C ALA A 3 12.14 36.01 -13.46
N LEU A 4 12.22 34.91 -12.71
CA LEU A 4 13.47 34.45 -12.12
C LEU A 4 13.66 33.00 -12.53
N SER A 5 14.40 32.83 -13.61
CA SER A 5 15.18 31.63 -13.89
C SER A 5 16.08 31.37 -12.69
N LEU A 6 15.75 30.35 -11.90
CA LEU A 6 16.70 29.73 -10.99
C LEU A 6 16.64 28.23 -11.25
N HIS A 7 17.66 27.74 -11.96
CA HIS A 7 18.23 26.43 -11.70
C HIS A 7 18.54 26.38 -10.20
N ARG A 8 17.59 25.92 -9.38
CA ARG A 8 17.84 25.59 -7.97
C ARG A 8 18.16 24.10 -7.93
N PRO A 9 19.17 23.68 -7.14
CA PRO A 9 19.32 22.27 -6.84
C PRO A 9 17.98 21.79 -6.28
N HIS A 10 17.53 20.60 -6.66
CA HIS A 10 16.31 19.98 -6.11
C HIS A 10 16.47 19.84 -4.58
N TYR A 11 16.14 20.91 -3.83
CA TYR A 11 16.03 20.85 -2.38
C TYR A 11 14.84 19.94 -2.08
N LYS A 12 15.13 18.72 -1.63
CA LYS A 12 14.13 17.82 -1.05
C LYS A 12 13.59 18.50 0.21
N LEU A 13 12.49 19.23 0.08
CA LEU A 13 11.76 19.79 1.21
C LEU A 13 10.90 18.72 1.86
N THR A 14 10.93 18.63 3.19
CA THR A 14 9.94 17.83 3.91
C THR A 14 8.56 18.48 3.73
N PRO A 15 7.45 17.72 3.79
CA PRO A 15 6.10 18.29 3.74
C PRO A 15 5.84 19.39 4.79
N ALA A 16 6.47 19.31 5.97
CA ALA A 16 6.40 20.35 6.98
C ALA A 16 7.17 21.62 6.56
N ALA A 17 8.36 21.47 5.97
CA ALA A 17 9.12 22.60 5.42
C ALA A 17 8.40 23.24 4.22
N PHE A 18 7.72 22.44 3.40
CA PHE A 18 6.85 22.91 2.33
C PHE A 18 5.67 23.73 2.86
N GLU A 19 4.98 23.26 3.91
CA GLU A 19 3.93 24.05 4.57
C GLU A 19 4.48 25.38 5.09
N LYS A 20 5.64 25.36 5.77
CA LYS A 20 6.28 26.57 6.30
C LYS A 20 6.60 27.57 5.20
N HIS A 21 7.05 27.10 4.04
CA HIS A 21 7.33 27.96 2.89
C HIS A 21 6.07 28.65 2.32
N SER A 22 4.88 28.08 2.55
CA SER A 22 3.62 28.68 2.08
C SER A 22 3.13 29.89 2.89
N GLY A 23 3.80 30.23 4.01
CA GLY A 23 3.41 31.33 4.89
C GLY A 23 2.11 31.11 5.67
N ARG A 24 1.56 29.89 5.65
CA ARG A 24 0.29 29.51 6.30
C ARG A 24 0.52 28.60 7.52
N GLU A 25 1.61 28.84 8.25
CA GLU A 25 2.02 28.00 9.38
C GLU A 25 0.93 28.01 10.47
N THR A 26 0.31 26.85 10.69
CA THR A 26 -0.56 26.60 11.85
C THR A 26 0.01 25.40 12.61
N ALA A 27 0.11 25.52 13.93
CA ALA A 27 0.86 24.58 14.76
C ALA A 27 0.54 23.10 14.44
N ARG A 28 1.54 22.38 13.91
CA ARG A 28 1.56 20.93 13.68
C ARG A 28 0.46 20.37 12.75
N LYS A 29 -0.14 21.18 11.86
CA LYS A 29 -1.25 20.78 10.99
C LYS A 29 -0.89 20.48 9.52
N TRP A 30 0.39 20.46 9.13
CA TRP A 30 0.80 20.17 7.74
C TRP A 30 0.10 18.97 7.10
N LYS A 31 -0.17 17.90 7.87
CA LYS A 31 -0.88 16.71 7.39
C LYS A 31 -2.30 17.01 6.85
N ASN A 32 -2.95 18.05 7.36
CA ASN A 32 -4.28 18.49 6.93
C ASN A 32 -4.23 19.62 5.89
N ASN A 33 -3.14 20.39 5.89
CA ASN A 33 -2.99 21.60 5.07
C ASN A 33 -2.26 21.32 3.74
N VAL A 34 -1.48 20.25 3.68
CA VAL A 34 -0.93 19.73 2.43
C VAL A 34 -1.95 18.78 1.80
N TRP A 35 -2.31 19.06 0.55
CA TRP A 35 -3.32 18.34 -0.21
C TRP A 35 -2.72 17.64 -1.42
N LEU A 36 -3.32 16.51 -1.80
CA LEU A 36 -3.14 15.90 -3.12
C LEU A 36 -4.37 16.21 -3.97
N ILE A 37 -4.15 16.51 -5.25
CA ILE A 37 -5.24 16.68 -6.22
C ILE A 37 -5.49 15.31 -6.86
N VAL A 38 -6.60 14.68 -6.49
CA VAL A 38 -7.01 13.37 -7.03
C VAL A 38 -8.26 13.60 -7.86
N LYS A 39 -8.17 13.38 -9.18
CA LYS A 39 -9.30 13.60 -10.12
C LYS A 39 -9.92 15.01 -10.00
N GLY A 40 -9.10 16.03 -9.75
CA GLY A 40 -9.55 17.42 -9.59
C GLY A 40 -9.97 17.82 -8.18
N GLU A 41 -10.12 16.86 -7.25
CA GLU A 41 -10.50 17.16 -5.86
C GLU A 41 -9.26 17.29 -4.95
N LYS A 42 -9.28 18.29 -4.06
CA LYS A 42 -8.25 18.46 -3.02
C LYS A 42 -8.52 17.55 -1.84
N VAL A 43 -7.65 16.58 -1.63
CA VAL A 43 -7.74 15.64 -0.50
C VAL A 43 -6.57 15.87 0.47
N PRO A 44 -6.82 16.17 1.76
CA PRO A 44 -5.79 16.26 2.79
C PRO A 44 -4.93 15.00 2.88
N LEU A 45 -3.60 15.19 2.99
CA LEU A 45 -2.66 14.07 3.12
C LEU A 45 -3.07 13.12 4.26
N SER A 46 -3.59 13.65 5.37
CA SER A 46 -4.13 12.89 6.51
C SER A 46 -5.26 11.93 6.16
N LYS A 47 -6.05 12.26 5.13
CA LYS A 47 -7.13 11.43 4.60
C LYS A 47 -6.67 10.54 3.44
N THR A 48 -5.45 10.71 2.96
CA THR A 48 -4.85 9.86 1.92
C THR A 48 -4.04 8.74 2.53
N ALA A 49 -3.77 7.72 1.73
CA ALA A 49 -2.84 6.67 2.11
C ALA A 49 -1.36 7.09 2.04
N PHE A 50 -1.03 8.17 1.31
CA PHE A 50 0.35 8.63 1.13
C PHE A 50 1.02 9.07 2.43
N LEU A 51 0.24 9.59 3.39
CA LEU A 51 0.76 9.92 4.70
C LEU A 51 1.34 8.69 5.43
N LYS A 52 0.84 7.48 5.16
CA LYS A 52 1.39 6.26 5.76
C LYS A 52 2.82 6.01 5.30
N TYR A 53 3.10 6.19 4.00
CA TYR A 53 4.46 6.07 3.48
C TYR A 53 5.39 7.11 4.09
N TYR A 54 4.96 8.38 4.15
CA TYR A 54 5.77 9.42 4.77
C TYR A 54 6.11 9.07 6.24
N ASN A 55 5.12 8.61 7.01
CA ASN A 55 5.36 8.25 8.40
C ASN A 55 6.21 6.96 8.55
N GLN A 56 6.18 6.04 7.58
CA GLN A 56 7.01 4.83 7.58
C GLN A 56 8.46 5.15 7.24
N ALA A 57 8.71 5.97 6.22
CA ALA A 57 10.05 6.47 5.88
C ALA A 57 10.65 7.32 7.03
N SER A 58 9.82 8.11 7.73
CA SER A 58 10.27 8.89 8.88
C SER A 58 10.54 8.05 10.16
N LYS A 59 10.35 6.73 10.12
CA LYS A 59 10.38 5.84 11.29
C LYS A 59 11.52 4.82 11.28
N ASN A 60 12.57 5.07 10.51
CA ASN A 60 13.81 4.27 10.50
C ASN A 60 14.52 4.15 11.87
N GLY A 61 14.01 4.81 12.93
CA GLY A 61 14.32 4.48 14.32
C GLY A 61 13.04 4.26 15.12
N ASN A 62 12.77 3.01 15.48
CA ASN A 62 11.80 2.59 16.51
C ASN A 62 10.32 2.97 16.30
N GLY A 63 9.54 1.95 15.91
CA GLY A 63 8.13 1.85 16.29
C GLY A 63 7.18 1.69 15.12
N ILE A 64 7.10 0.47 14.62
CA ILE A 64 5.95 -0.08 13.89
C ILE A 64 4.69 0.37 14.64
N HIS A 65 3.83 1.14 13.98
CA HIS A 65 2.60 1.61 14.61
C HIS A 65 1.75 0.40 15.00
N LYS A 66 1.82 0.05 16.28
CA LYS A 66 0.83 -0.75 16.98
C LYS A 66 -0.51 -0.02 16.85
N ALA A 67 -1.31 -0.38 15.85
CA ALA A 67 -2.75 -0.35 16.03
C ALA A 67 -3.05 -1.19 17.28
N HIS A 68 -4.15 -0.95 18.00
CA HIS A 68 -4.50 -1.59 19.28
C HIS A 68 -4.64 -3.14 19.28
N SER A 69 -4.04 -3.84 18.30
CA SER A 69 -3.82 -5.30 18.21
C SER A 69 -2.46 -5.69 17.55
N GLY A 70 -1.54 -4.74 17.33
CA GLY A 70 -0.14 -5.01 16.94
C GLY A 70 0.12 -5.61 15.54
N ARG A 71 -0.89 -6.07 14.80
CA ARG A 71 -0.71 -6.68 13.46
C ARG A 71 -1.08 -5.72 12.34
N VAL A 72 -0.18 -5.57 11.37
CA VAL A 72 -0.49 -4.96 10.09
C VAL A 72 -1.57 -5.81 9.42
N CYS A 73 -2.71 -5.20 9.13
CA CYS A 73 -3.81 -5.85 8.43
C CYS A 73 -3.73 -5.43 6.97
N HIS A 74 -3.22 -6.30 6.10
CA HIS A 74 -3.48 -6.16 4.66
C HIS A 74 -4.85 -6.73 4.39
N ARG A 75 -5.66 -6.06 3.58
CA ARG A 75 -6.89 -6.64 3.04
C ARG A 75 -6.59 -7.83 2.15
N ASP A 76 -7.56 -8.72 1.99
CA ASP A 76 -7.46 -9.85 1.06
C ASP A 76 -7.43 -9.36 -0.38
N GLU A 77 -6.64 -10.03 -1.21
CA GLU A 77 -6.59 -9.82 -2.65
C GLU A 77 -6.88 -11.11 -3.42
N PHE A 78 -7.04 -11.00 -4.74
CA PHE A 78 -7.44 -12.10 -5.60
C PHE A 78 -6.53 -12.17 -6.81
N VAL A 79 -6.17 -13.38 -7.22
CA VAL A 79 -5.44 -13.66 -8.46
C VAL A 79 -6.31 -14.54 -9.34
N ARG A 80 -6.31 -14.25 -10.65
CA ARG A 80 -7.05 -15.02 -11.63
C ARG A 80 -6.19 -16.17 -12.16
N CYS A 81 -6.73 -17.38 -12.10
CA CYS A 81 -6.09 -18.54 -12.70
C CYS A 81 -5.97 -18.39 -14.23
N SER A 82 -4.77 -18.56 -14.78
CA SER A 82 -4.50 -18.50 -16.22
C SER A 82 -5.27 -19.57 -17.00
N ARG A 83 -5.50 -20.75 -16.41
CA ARG A 83 -6.16 -21.92 -17.01
C ARG A 83 -7.70 -21.86 -16.95
N CYS A 84 -8.29 -21.85 -15.76
CA CYS A 84 -9.76 -21.92 -15.60
C CYS A 84 -10.43 -20.55 -15.45
N LYS A 85 -9.65 -19.46 -15.40
CA LYS A 85 -10.13 -18.07 -15.26
C LYS A 85 -10.86 -17.75 -13.95
N LYS A 86 -10.95 -18.70 -13.02
CA LYS A 86 -11.51 -18.47 -11.69
C LYS A 86 -10.63 -17.54 -10.84
N GLU A 87 -11.24 -16.70 -10.01
CA GLU A 87 -10.53 -15.89 -9.02
C GLU A 87 -10.28 -16.66 -7.72
N ARG A 88 -9.05 -16.58 -7.19
CA ARG A 88 -8.65 -17.24 -5.93
C ARG A 88 -8.15 -16.20 -4.92
N ARG A 89 -8.59 -16.33 -3.67
CA ARG A 89 -8.35 -15.37 -2.58
C ARG A 89 -7.01 -15.61 -1.88
N PHE A 90 -6.33 -14.52 -1.54
CA PHE A 90 -5.10 -14.48 -0.75
C PHE A 90 -5.31 -13.60 0.50
N ARG A 91 -4.92 -14.09 1.68
CA ARG A 91 -5.20 -13.44 2.98
C ARG A 91 -4.13 -12.44 3.44
N LEU A 92 -2.94 -12.43 2.87
CA LEU A 92 -1.90 -11.40 3.07
C LEU A 92 -1.59 -11.00 4.54
N ARG A 93 -1.75 -11.89 5.53
CA ARG A 93 -1.54 -11.59 6.95
C ARG A 93 -0.10 -11.76 7.39
N THR A 94 0.65 -12.67 6.77
CA THR A 94 2.06 -12.91 7.06
C THR A 94 2.96 -12.51 5.90
N LYS A 95 4.28 -12.46 6.14
CA LYS A 95 5.27 -12.16 5.10
C LYS A 95 5.27 -13.24 4.02
N GLU A 96 5.11 -14.48 4.42
CA GLU A 96 5.02 -15.65 3.54
C GLU A 96 3.76 -15.59 2.68
N GLU A 97 2.59 -15.32 3.26
CA GLU A 97 1.35 -15.14 2.50
C GLU A 97 1.44 -13.97 1.52
N CYS A 98 2.10 -12.87 1.92
CA CYS A 98 2.35 -11.75 1.03
C CYS A 98 3.29 -12.13 -0.12
N ARG A 99 4.30 -12.97 0.14
CA ARG A 99 5.26 -13.42 -0.88
C ARG A 99 4.58 -14.33 -1.89
N ILE A 100 3.81 -15.31 -1.43
CA ILE A 100 3.06 -16.22 -2.31
C ILE A 100 2.16 -15.42 -3.25
N HIS A 101 1.40 -14.45 -2.72
CA HIS A 101 0.57 -13.58 -3.55
C HIS A 101 1.38 -12.68 -4.49
N HIS A 102 2.48 -12.12 -4.00
CA HIS A 102 3.36 -11.27 -4.80
C HIS A 102 3.88 -12.03 -6.03
N ASP A 103 4.35 -13.26 -5.84
CA ASP A 103 4.89 -14.08 -6.90
C ASP A 103 3.78 -14.59 -7.84
N ALA A 104 2.61 -14.94 -7.30
CA ALA A 104 1.43 -15.28 -8.08
C ALA A 104 0.94 -14.13 -8.98
N LEU A 105 1.04 -12.88 -8.52
CA LEU A 105 0.72 -11.70 -9.34
C LEU A 105 1.76 -11.45 -10.44
N ALA A 106 3.02 -11.81 -10.21
CA ALA A 106 4.10 -11.63 -11.17
C ALA A 106 4.10 -12.72 -12.25
N ASP A 107 3.62 -13.92 -11.93
CA ASP A 107 3.53 -15.03 -12.87
C ASP A 107 2.24 -14.97 -13.71
N VAL A 108 2.40 -14.61 -14.98
CA VAL A 108 1.30 -14.58 -15.96
C VAL A 108 0.66 -15.95 -16.21
N ASN A 109 1.37 -17.02 -15.90
CA ASN A 109 0.92 -18.40 -16.08
C ASN A 109 0.35 -19.01 -14.80
N TRP A 110 0.26 -18.27 -13.70
CA TRP A 110 -0.21 -18.75 -12.42
C TRP A 110 -1.54 -19.50 -12.53
N LYS A 111 -1.62 -20.70 -11.95
CA LYS A 111 -2.79 -21.58 -11.98
C LYS A 111 -3.18 -22.01 -10.57
N CYS A 112 -4.41 -22.50 -10.39
CA CYS A 112 -4.94 -22.89 -9.08
C CYS A 112 -4.04 -23.87 -8.33
N SER A 113 -3.44 -24.84 -9.04
CA SER A 113 -2.54 -25.84 -8.45
C SER A 113 -1.25 -25.27 -7.86
N ASP A 114 -0.91 -24.01 -8.18
CA ASP A 114 0.29 -23.36 -7.66
C ASP A 114 0.05 -22.77 -6.25
N ILE A 115 -1.19 -22.82 -5.72
CA ILE A 115 -1.47 -22.40 -4.35
C ILE A 115 -0.96 -23.46 -3.37
N LEU A 116 0.07 -23.11 -2.61
CA LEU A 116 0.86 -24.09 -1.84
C LEU A 116 0.15 -24.63 -0.58
N TYR A 117 -0.86 -23.93 -0.04
CA TYR A 117 -1.45 -24.27 1.27
C TYR A 117 -2.90 -24.77 1.22
N ASP A 118 -3.69 -24.45 0.18
CA ASP A 118 -5.13 -24.81 0.14
C ASP A 118 -5.46 -25.98 -0.80
N ARG A 119 -4.48 -26.63 -1.44
CA ARG A 119 -4.67 -27.75 -2.42
C ARG A 119 -5.83 -27.52 -3.41
N ILE A 120 -6.06 -26.26 -3.82
CA ILE A 120 -7.15 -25.91 -4.72
C ILE A 120 -6.78 -26.28 -6.15
N THR A 121 -7.72 -26.84 -6.87
CA THR A 121 -7.61 -27.23 -8.27
C THR A 121 -8.47 -26.34 -9.17
N CYS A 122 -8.43 -26.59 -10.48
CA CYS A 122 -9.30 -25.91 -11.42
C CYS A 122 -10.75 -26.40 -11.33
N ASP A 123 -10.99 -27.58 -10.77
CA ASP A 123 -12.31 -28.20 -10.71
C ASP A 123 -13.12 -27.64 -9.53
N ASP A 124 -12.44 -27.22 -8.45
CA ASP A 124 -13.07 -26.56 -7.30
C ASP A 124 -13.81 -25.28 -7.70
N ASP A 125 -14.96 -25.06 -7.08
CA ASP A 125 -15.80 -23.87 -7.33
C ASP A 125 -15.09 -22.56 -7.01
N GLU A 126 -15.41 -21.51 -7.77
CA GLU A 126 -15.00 -20.15 -7.42
C GLU A 126 -15.77 -19.66 -6.19
N GLU A 127 -15.12 -18.82 -5.39
CA GLU A 127 -15.81 -18.15 -4.29
C GLU A 127 -16.98 -17.28 -4.80
N ARG A 128 -18.17 -17.50 -4.23
CA ARG A 128 -19.38 -16.73 -4.54
C ARG A 128 -19.14 -15.22 -4.48
N ALA A 129 -19.67 -14.48 -5.45
CA ALA A 129 -19.53 -13.02 -5.54
C ALA A 129 -19.94 -12.27 -4.26
N SER A 130 -20.99 -12.71 -3.56
CA SER A 130 -21.44 -12.10 -2.29
C SER A 130 -20.43 -12.24 -1.15
N ARG A 131 -19.47 -13.17 -1.24
CA ARG A 131 -18.41 -13.34 -0.24
C ARG A 131 -17.16 -12.52 -0.57
N ARG A 132 -16.94 -12.16 -1.84
CA ARG A 132 -15.80 -11.31 -2.27
C ARG A 132 -15.80 -9.91 -1.67
N VAL A 133 -16.93 -9.43 -1.11
CA VAL A 133 -16.99 -8.13 -0.42
C VAL A 133 -16.26 -8.15 0.93
N TYR A 134 -16.11 -9.33 1.56
CA TYR A 134 -15.41 -9.46 2.82
C TYR A 134 -13.93 -9.56 2.57
N ARG A 135 -13.17 -8.50 2.88
CA ARG A 135 -11.72 -8.41 2.60
C ARG A 135 -10.84 -8.41 3.85
N GLY A 136 -11.38 -8.86 4.98
CA GLY A 136 -10.62 -8.99 6.23
C GLY A 136 -10.26 -7.67 6.91
N CYS A 137 -10.91 -6.55 6.57
CA CYS A 137 -10.68 -5.27 7.23
C CYS A 137 -11.22 -5.29 8.67
N SER A 138 -10.36 -4.94 9.64
CA SER A 138 -10.72 -4.91 11.07
C SER A 138 -11.75 -3.84 11.44
N ARG A 139 -11.94 -2.81 10.60
CA ARG A 139 -12.87 -1.70 10.87
C ARG A 139 -14.28 -1.95 10.36
N SER A 140 -14.41 -2.70 9.27
CA SER A 140 -15.71 -2.98 8.65
C SER A 140 -15.59 -4.19 7.71
N PRO A 141 -16.47 -5.19 7.82
CA PRO A 141 -16.41 -6.39 6.98
C PRO A 141 -16.49 -6.08 5.48
N THR A 142 -17.32 -5.11 5.08
CA THR A 142 -17.56 -4.72 3.68
C THR A 142 -16.73 -3.51 3.24
N CYS A 143 -15.65 -3.21 3.96
CA CYS A 143 -14.78 -2.09 3.67
C CYS A 143 -14.25 -2.15 2.22
N LYS A 144 -14.57 -1.11 1.42
CA LYS A 144 -14.07 -0.98 0.03
C LYS A 144 -12.57 -0.64 -0.06
N GLY A 145 -11.94 -0.36 1.08
CA GLY A 145 -10.55 0.06 1.20
C GLY A 145 -10.45 1.29 2.09
N CYS A 146 -9.88 1.12 3.28
CA CYS A 146 -9.58 2.23 4.17
C CYS A 146 -8.07 2.31 4.39
N THR A 147 -7.61 3.43 4.95
CA THR A 147 -6.19 3.58 5.26
C THR A 147 -5.70 2.45 6.16
N SER A 148 -6.50 1.88 7.06
CA SER A 148 -6.06 0.79 7.94
C SER A 148 -5.82 -0.56 7.27
N CYS A 149 -6.55 -0.91 6.21
CA CYS A 149 -6.46 -2.24 5.57
C CYS A 149 -5.76 -2.24 4.21
N VAL A 150 -5.78 -1.11 3.48
CA VAL A 150 -5.06 -1.01 2.22
C VAL A 150 -3.61 -0.69 2.53
N CYS A 151 -2.73 -1.63 2.18
CA CYS A 151 -1.29 -1.46 2.29
C CYS A 151 -0.73 -1.06 0.93
N PHE A 152 0.03 0.03 0.93
CA PHE A 152 0.68 0.51 -0.28
C PHE A 152 2.17 0.12 -0.30
N GLY A 153 2.74 -0.26 0.85
CA GLY A 153 4.07 -0.85 0.98
C GLY A 153 4.46 -0.95 2.44
N CYS A 154 5.12 -2.03 2.81
CA CYS A 154 5.75 -2.24 4.11
C CYS A 154 6.76 -3.38 3.99
N GLU A 155 7.57 -3.59 5.03
CA GLU A 155 8.55 -4.69 5.13
C GLU A 155 7.96 -6.12 5.01
N ILE A 156 6.64 -6.26 5.15
CA ILE A 156 5.93 -7.55 5.03
C ILE A 156 5.58 -7.85 3.57
N CYS A 157 5.27 -6.84 2.75
CA CYS A 157 4.83 -7.04 1.36
C CYS A 157 5.80 -6.46 0.31
N ARG A 158 6.98 -6.03 0.75
CA ARG A 158 8.07 -5.55 -0.09
C ARG A 158 9.31 -6.35 0.26
N PHE A 159 10.00 -6.83 -0.77
CA PHE A 159 10.99 -7.89 -0.67
C PHE A 159 12.32 -7.42 -1.23
N THR A 160 13.38 -7.50 -0.44
CA THR A 160 14.73 -7.06 -0.81
C THR A 160 15.39 -7.92 -1.86
N ASP A 161 14.96 -9.17 -1.95
CA ASP A 161 15.37 -10.15 -2.96
C ASP A 161 14.50 -10.08 -4.24
N CYS A 162 13.60 -9.11 -4.36
CA CYS A 162 12.74 -8.96 -5.53
C CYS A 162 13.16 -7.77 -6.41
N SER A 163 13.28 -8.00 -7.71
CA SER A 163 13.65 -7.00 -8.72
C SER A 163 12.46 -6.24 -9.32
N CYS A 164 11.23 -6.41 -8.81
CA CYS A 164 10.10 -5.66 -9.33
C CYS A 164 10.20 -4.18 -8.95
N GLN A 165 9.76 -3.28 -9.84
CA GLN A 165 9.89 -1.84 -9.65
C GLN A 165 9.27 -1.37 -8.33
N THR A 166 8.11 -1.92 -7.94
CA THR A 166 7.43 -1.58 -6.69
C THR A 166 8.25 -1.92 -5.44
N CYS A 167 8.98 -3.05 -5.43
CA CYS A 167 9.86 -3.43 -4.33
C CYS A 167 11.11 -2.55 -4.31
N ILE A 168 11.75 -2.37 -5.46
CA ILE A 168 12.93 -1.50 -5.63
C ILE A 168 12.62 -0.08 -5.17
N ASP A 169 11.52 0.51 -5.64
CA ASP A 169 11.11 1.87 -5.27
C ASP A 169 10.85 2.00 -3.78
N PHE A 170 10.18 1.00 -3.17
CA PHE A 170 9.91 1.04 -1.74
C PHE A 170 11.21 1.01 -0.93
N ILE A 171 12.13 0.10 -1.26
CA ILE A 171 13.38 -0.08 -0.50
C ILE A 171 14.27 1.14 -0.65
N ARG A 172 14.49 1.61 -1.89
CA ARG A 172 15.32 2.80 -2.14
C ARG A 172 14.78 4.06 -1.46
N ASN A 173 13.46 4.22 -1.40
CA ASN A 173 12.84 5.35 -0.71
C ASN A 173 12.77 5.18 0.81
N ALA A 174 12.86 3.95 1.31
CA ALA A 174 12.96 3.68 2.74
C ALA A 174 14.38 3.94 3.26
N GLU A 175 15.42 3.76 2.44
CA GLU A 175 16.83 4.02 2.79
C GLU A 175 17.24 5.51 2.67
N ALA A 176 16.39 6.36 2.10
CA ALA A 176 16.66 7.78 1.82
C ALA A 176 16.14 8.74 2.91
#